data_AF-A0A0D2GV54-F1
#
_entry.id   AF-A0A0D2GV54-F1
#
_cell.length_a   1.000
_cell.length_b   1.000
_cell.length_c   1.000
_cell.angle_alpha   90.00
_cell.angle_beta   90.00
_cell.angle_gamma   90.00
#
_symmetry.space_group_name_H-M   'P 1'
#
loop_
_entity.id
_entity.type
_entity.pdbx_description
1 polymer ?
#
loop_
_entity_poly.entity_id
_entity_poly.type
_entity_poly.pdbx_seq_one_letter_code
_entity_poly.pdbx_strand_id
1 'polypeptide(L)'
;MTADRIDKSNELYNLRALAEHAKEDPGSEYIFQLLDGFLHQGPNGRLQCLVFELLGPTLNIIVEDYHSGGDRLDTETTLKVSKQLLQAVTFTHKAGHAHRGIFDDLLLTSEVRWRFVP
;
A
#
# COMPACT_ATOMS: atom_id res chain seq x y z
N MET A 1 6.85 -20.18 -23.45
CA MET A 1 6.34 -18.79 -23.52
C MET A 1 7.14 -17.98 -22.51
N THR A 2 7.85 -16.95 -22.96
CA THR A 2 9.06 -16.40 -22.35
C THR A 2 8.77 -15.32 -21.29
N ALA A 3 9.02 -15.62 -20.01
CA ALA A 3 9.17 -14.62 -18.96
C ALA A 3 10.65 -14.17 -18.91
N ASP A 4 11.03 -13.28 -19.85
CA ASP A 4 12.40 -12.76 -20.00
C ASP A 4 12.39 -11.22 -20.06
N ARG A 5 11.70 -10.59 -19.08
CA ARG A 5 11.57 -9.12 -18.98
C ARG A 5 12.05 -8.55 -17.65
N ILE A 6 12.99 -9.23 -16.97
CA ILE A 6 13.35 -8.87 -15.60
C ILE A 6 14.79 -8.40 -15.51
N ASP A 7 15.05 -7.24 -16.09
CA ASP A 7 16.28 -6.50 -15.82
C ASP A 7 16.01 -5.22 -15.00
N LYS A 8 14.84 -4.57 -15.13
CA LYS A 8 14.47 -3.38 -14.32
C LYS A 8 12.95 -3.22 -14.24
N SER A 9 12.27 -3.80 -13.26
CA SER A 9 10.85 -3.45 -13.07
C SER A 9 10.77 -2.02 -12.53
N ASN A 10 10.03 -1.16 -13.24
CA ASN A 10 9.82 0.24 -12.80
C ASN A 10 9.22 0.30 -11.40
N GLU A 11 8.38 -0.70 -11.06
CA GLU A 11 7.79 -0.85 -9.74
C GLU A 11 8.83 -1.09 -8.65
N LEU A 12 9.76 -2.05 -8.83
CA LEU A 12 10.83 -2.29 -7.84
C LEU A 12 11.72 -1.06 -7.68
N TYR A 13 12.02 -0.35 -8.77
CA TYR A 13 12.77 0.90 -8.72
C TYR A 13 12.04 1.97 -7.90
N ASN A 14 10.75 2.19 -8.17
CA ASN A 14 9.94 3.18 -7.47
C ASN A 14 9.77 2.83 -5.98
N LEU A 15 9.49 1.56 -5.66
CA LEU A 15 9.33 1.10 -4.27
C LEU A 15 10.63 1.23 -3.47
N ARG A 16 11.79 0.94 -4.08
CA ARG A 16 13.09 1.17 -3.42
C ARG A 16 13.36 2.66 -3.21
N ALA A 17 13.02 3.50 -4.19
CA ALA A 17 13.18 4.95 -4.05
C ALA A 17 12.30 5.52 -2.91
N LEU A 18 11.06 5.04 -2.79
CA LEU A 18 10.18 5.38 -1.67
C LEU A 18 10.74 4.86 -0.33
N ALA A 19 11.24 3.63 -0.28
CA ALA A 19 11.81 3.05 0.93
C ALA A 19 13.05 3.83 1.44
N GLU A 20 13.87 4.38 0.55
CA GLU A 20 15.00 5.23 0.97
C GLU A 20 14.52 6.59 1.52
N HIS A 21 13.49 7.19 0.93
CA HIS A 21 12.92 8.45 1.44
C HIS A 21 12.15 8.28 2.75
N ALA A 22 11.68 7.06 3.07
CA ALA A 22 10.87 6.79 4.25
C ALA A 22 11.56 7.12 5.58
N LYS A 23 12.90 7.05 5.64
CA LYS A 23 13.66 7.36 6.86
C LYS A 23 13.52 8.82 7.31
N GLU A 24 13.03 9.70 6.43
CA GLU A 24 13.03 11.15 6.63
C GLU A 24 11.63 11.76 6.82
N ASP A 25 10.54 11.01 6.62
CA ASP A 25 9.18 11.56 6.65
C ASP A 25 8.17 10.63 7.36
N PRO A 26 7.48 11.09 8.43
CA PRO A 26 6.47 10.27 9.12
C PRO A 26 5.28 9.89 8.22
N GLY A 27 5.05 10.58 7.09
CA GLY A 27 4.06 10.19 6.11
C GLY A 27 4.35 8.84 5.44
N SER A 28 5.58 8.32 5.55
CA SER A 28 5.93 6.99 5.07
C SER A 28 5.25 5.87 5.85
N GLU A 29 4.79 6.10 7.09
CA GLU A 29 4.06 5.10 7.89
C GLU A 29 2.71 4.69 7.26
N TYR A 30 2.21 5.48 6.31
CA TYR A 30 0.96 5.22 5.59
C TYR A 30 1.18 4.68 4.17
N ILE A 31 2.42 4.35 3.80
CA ILE A 31 2.77 3.64 2.58
C ILE A 31 3.36 2.29 2.97
N PHE A 32 2.87 1.21 2.36
CA PHE A 32 3.41 -0.12 2.59
C PHE A 32 4.87 -0.20 2.16
N GLN A 33 5.70 -0.87 2.97
CA GLN A 33 7.14 -0.87 2.76
C GLN A 33 7.59 -2.16 2.05
N LEU A 34 8.41 -1.98 1.02
CA LEU A 34 9.11 -3.10 0.38
C LEU A 34 10.17 -3.64 1.34
N LEU A 35 9.99 -4.89 1.78
CA LEU A 35 10.92 -5.59 2.67
C LEU A 35 12.04 -6.29 1.88
N ASP A 36 11.71 -6.88 0.73
CA ASP A 36 12.67 -7.54 -0.15
C ASP A 36 12.12 -7.64 -1.58
N GLY A 37 13.01 -7.84 -2.56
CA GLY A 37 12.63 -8.13 -3.94
C GLY A 37 13.66 -9.02 -4.62
N PHE A 38 13.25 -10.22 -5.04
CA PHE A 38 14.13 -11.25 -5.59
C PHE A 38 13.55 -11.90 -6.85
N LEU A 39 14.40 -12.64 -7.56
CA LEU A 39 14.02 -13.41 -8.74
C LEU A 39 13.79 -14.87 -8.36
N HIS A 40 12.56 -15.35 -8.55
CA HIS A 40 12.23 -16.75 -8.40
C HIS A 40 12.29 -17.46 -9.75
N GLN A 41 13.07 -18.54 -9.87
CA GLN A 41 13.15 -19.33 -11.10
C GLN A 41 12.14 -20.48 -11.06
N GLY A 42 11.16 -20.46 -11.97
CA GLY A 42 10.18 -21.52 -12.13
C GLY A 42 10.20 -22.15 -13.53
N PRO A 43 9.34 -23.15 -13.79
CA PRO A 43 9.24 -23.83 -15.09
C PRO A 43 8.94 -22.89 -16.27
N ASN A 44 8.36 -21.71 -15.98
CA ASN A 44 7.97 -20.70 -16.97
C ASN A 44 8.98 -19.56 -17.14
N GLY A 45 10.15 -19.63 -16.48
CA GLY A 45 11.17 -18.59 -16.49
C GLY A 45 11.38 -17.97 -15.11
N ARG A 46 12.03 -16.80 -15.07
CA ARG A 46 12.22 -16.05 -13.83
C ARG A 46 11.00 -15.16 -13.60
N LEU A 47 10.60 -15.00 -12.34
CA LEU A 47 9.55 -14.11 -11.89
C LEU A 47 10.12 -13.11 -10.87
N GLN A 48 9.77 -11.84 -10.98
CA GLN A 48 10.08 -10.85 -9.96
C GLN A 48 9.09 -11.04 -8.81
N CYS A 49 9.59 -11.40 -7.64
CA CYS A 49 8.83 -11.44 -6.40
C CYS A 49 9.14 -10.17 -5.61
N LEU A 50 8.11 -9.57 -5.00
CA LEU A 50 8.20 -8.44 -4.08
C LEU A 50 7.64 -8.90 -2.73
N VAL A 51 8.33 -8.57 -1.65
CA VAL A 51 7.96 -8.93 -0.29
C VAL A 51 7.58 -7.66 0.45
N PHE A 52 6.43 -7.67 1.10
CA PHE A 52 5.90 -6.58 1.88
C PHE A 52 5.53 -7.07 3.28
N GLU A 53 5.27 -6.13 4.19
CA GLU A 53 4.59 -6.45 5.44
C GLU A 53 3.20 -7.05 5.17
N LEU A 54 2.67 -7.79 6.15
CA LEU A 54 1.30 -8.30 6.04
C LEU A 54 0.32 -7.13 6.22
N LEU A 55 -0.50 -6.90 5.20
CA LEU A 55 -1.51 -5.85 5.22
C LEU A 55 -2.92 -6.45 5.35
N GLY A 56 -3.84 -5.69 5.92
CA GLY A 56 -5.25 -6.09 6.04
C GLY A 56 -6.05 -5.85 4.75
N PRO A 57 -7.39 -6.01 4.80
CA PRO A 57 -8.24 -5.80 3.64
C PRO A 57 -8.14 -4.37 3.10
N THR A 58 -8.49 -4.19 1.83
CA THR A 58 -8.64 -2.85 1.25
C THR A 58 -9.83 -2.15 1.90
N LEU A 59 -9.82 -0.82 1.93
CA LEU A 59 -10.98 -0.06 2.40
C LEU A 59 -12.24 -0.33 1.60
N ASN A 60 -12.13 -0.68 0.32
CA ASN A 60 -13.32 -1.01 -0.47
C ASN A 60 -14.05 -2.21 0.16
N ILE A 61 -13.31 -3.27 0.52
CA ILE A 61 -13.86 -4.44 1.22
C ILE A 61 -14.51 -4.02 2.54
N ILE A 62 -13.85 -3.15 3.31
CA ILE A 62 -14.39 -2.67 4.60
C ILE A 62 -15.68 -1.87 4.38
N VAL A 63 -15.70 -0.92 3.45
CA VAL A 63 -16.86 -0.09 3.16
C VAL A 63 -18.03 -0.93 2.62
N GLU A 64 -17.75 -1.91 1.75
CA GLU A 64 -18.74 -2.86 1.25
C GLU A 64 -19.34 -3.73 2.36
N ASP A 65 -18.54 -4.17 3.34
CA ASP A 65 -19.01 -4.92 4.51
C ASP A 65 -19.97 -4.09 5.38
N TYR A 66 -19.60 -2.85 5.73
CA TYR A 66 -20.49 -1.93 6.44
C TYR A 66 -21.81 -1.72 5.69
N HIS A 67 -21.74 -1.47 4.37
CA HIS A 67 -22.92 -1.28 3.55
C HIS A 67 -23.81 -2.52 3.46
N SER A 68 -23.20 -3.72 3.43
CA SER A 68 -23.93 -4.99 3.45
C SER A 68 -24.66 -5.22 4.77
N GLY A 69 -24.12 -4.69 5.88
CA GLY A 69 -24.77 -4.65 7.19
C GLY A 69 -25.85 -3.57 7.34
N GLY A 70 -26.04 -2.69 6.34
CA GLY A 70 -26.95 -1.55 6.42
C GLY A 70 -26.36 -0.32 7.11
N ASP A 71 -25.07 -0.36 7.46
CA ASP A 71 -24.35 0.71 8.12
C ASP A 71 -23.44 1.48 7.15
N ARG A 72 -22.79 2.51 7.68
CA ARG A 72 -21.76 3.29 7.00
C ARG A 72 -20.56 3.39 7.93
N LEU A 73 -19.38 3.54 7.34
CA LEU A 73 -18.20 3.93 8.09
C LEU A 73 -18.51 5.23 8.85
N ASP A 74 -18.23 5.26 10.15
CA ASP A 74 -18.53 6.43 10.97
C ASP A 74 -17.69 7.64 10.53
N THR A 75 -18.13 8.82 10.93
CA THR A 75 -17.49 10.08 10.51
C THR A 75 -16.06 10.21 11.05
N GLU A 76 -15.80 9.74 12.27
CA GLU A 76 -14.46 9.82 12.88
C GLU A 76 -13.46 8.94 12.12
N THR A 77 -13.84 7.70 11.83
CA THR A 77 -13.02 6.77 11.02
C THR A 77 -12.79 7.33 9.62
N THR A 78 -13.84 7.86 8.97
CA THR A 78 -13.74 8.45 7.64
C THR A 78 -12.72 9.60 7.61
N LEU A 79 -12.76 10.49 8.61
CA LEU A 79 -11.81 11.59 8.74
C LEU A 79 -10.38 11.09 9.02
N LYS A 80 -10.23 10.08 9.88
CA LYS A 80 -8.92 9.48 10.18
C LYS A 80 -8.28 8.87 8.94
N VAL A 81 -9.03 8.05 8.21
CA VAL A 81 -8.61 7.45 6.94
C VAL A 81 -8.22 8.53 5.93
N SER A 82 -9.06 9.56 5.77
CA SER A 82 -8.79 10.66 4.84
C SER A 82 -7.50 11.40 5.19
N LYS A 83 -7.23 11.61 6.48
CA LYS A 83 -5.99 12.23 6.96
C LYS A 83 -4.77 11.37 6.64
N GLN A 84 -4.83 10.07 6.94
CA GLN A 84 -3.75 9.13 6.65
C GLN A 84 -3.44 9.07 5.15
N LEU A 85 -4.48 9.02 4.32
CA LEU A 85 -4.35 9.06 2.87
C LEU A 85 -3.63 10.33 2.38
N LEU A 86 -4.01 11.49 2.90
CA LEU A 86 -3.36 12.76 2.55
C LEU A 86 -1.89 12.80 2.98
N GLN A 87 -1.55 12.20 4.13
CA GLN A 87 -0.17 12.09 4.60
C GLN A 87 0.66 11.18 3.67
N ALA A 88 0.13 10.02 3.27
CA ALA A 88 0.73 9.10 2.29
C ALA A 88 0.99 9.76 0.93
N VAL A 89 -0.01 10.48 0.41
CA VAL A 89 0.10 11.22 -0.87
C VAL A 89 1.15 12.33 -0.76
N THR A 90 1.17 13.07 0.35
CA THR A 90 2.16 14.13 0.61
C THR A 90 3.58 13.56 0.63
N PHE A 91 3.79 12.45 1.32
CA PHE A 91 5.09 11.77 1.36
C PHE A 91 5.52 11.31 -0.04
N THR A 92 4.63 10.64 -0.77
CA THR A 92 4.91 10.15 -2.13
C THR A 92 5.32 11.31 -3.06
N HIS A 93 4.62 12.43 -2.99
CA HIS A 93 4.96 13.64 -3.75
C HIS A 93 6.31 14.26 -3.35
N LYS A 94 6.63 14.30 -2.05
CA LYS A 94 7.94 14.77 -1.57
C LYS A 94 9.09 13.90 -2.06
N ALA A 95 8.87 12.59 -2.17
CA ALA A 95 9.82 11.64 -2.75
C ALA A 95 9.94 11.75 -4.30
N GLY A 96 9.22 12.68 -4.93
CA GLY A 96 9.27 12.91 -6.38
C GLY A 96 8.43 11.93 -7.20
N HIS A 97 7.58 11.12 -6.55
CA HIS A 97 6.70 10.16 -7.21
C HIS A 97 5.26 10.67 -7.22
N ALA A 98 4.46 10.19 -8.18
CA ALA A 98 3.03 10.46 -8.24
C ALA A 98 2.27 9.14 -8.34
N HIS A 99 1.35 8.91 -7.40
CA HIS A 99 0.48 7.74 -7.42
C HIS A 99 -0.66 7.97 -8.42
N ARG A 100 -0.79 7.10 -9.42
CA ARG A 100 -1.80 7.27 -10.49
C ARG A 100 -3.14 6.54 -10.23
N GLY A 101 -3.27 5.80 -9.12
CA GLY A 101 -4.45 4.98 -8.82
C GLY A 101 -4.85 5.03 -7.35
N ILE A 102 -5.11 6.23 -6.80
CA ILE A 102 -5.30 6.46 -5.35
C ILE A 102 -6.44 5.62 -4.73
N PHE A 103 -7.46 5.26 -5.51
CA PHE A 103 -8.72 4.77 -4.95
C PHE A 103 -8.83 3.25 -4.83
N ASP A 104 -8.00 2.47 -5.52
CA ASP A 104 -8.25 1.04 -5.65
C ASP A 104 -7.46 0.20 -4.63
N ASP A 105 -6.22 0.61 -4.29
CA ASP A 105 -5.30 -0.25 -3.52
C ASP A 105 -4.62 0.42 -2.30
N LEU A 106 -4.72 1.74 -2.13
CA LEU A 106 -3.79 2.47 -1.25
C LEU A 106 -4.07 2.35 0.25
N LEU A 107 -5.23 1.83 0.64
CA LEU A 107 -5.57 1.68 2.06
C LEU A 107 -5.81 0.20 2.36
N LEU A 108 -4.73 -0.56 2.40
CA LEU A 108 -4.71 -1.87 3.04
C LEU A 108 -4.52 -1.66 4.54
N THR A 109 -5.51 -2.04 5.35
CA THR A 109 -5.50 -1.72 6.78
C THR A 109 -4.64 -2.73 7.55
N SER A 110 -3.31 -2.58 7.58
CA SER A 110 -2.47 -3.44 8.43
C SER A 110 -2.75 -3.24 9.92
N GLU A 111 -3.04 -2.02 10.37
CA GLU A 111 -3.40 -1.72 11.76
C GLU A 111 -4.16 -0.38 11.86
N VAL A 112 -5.42 -0.33 11.39
CA VAL A 112 -6.37 0.55 12.10
C VAL A 112 -6.59 -0.15 13.43
N ARG A 113 -5.80 0.22 14.45
CA ARG A 113 -5.97 -0.29 15.82
C ARG A 113 -7.36 0.13 16.32
N TRP A 114 -8.36 -0.69 16.04
CA TRP A 114 -9.71 -0.58 16.58
C TRP A 114 -9.61 -0.89 18.08
N ARG A 115 -9.44 0.14 18.91
CA ARG A 115 -9.76 0.00 20.32
C ARG A 115 -11.28 0.04 20.43
N PHE A 116 -11.91 -1.13 20.31
CA PHE A 116 -13.23 -1.34 20.88
C PHE A 116 -13.08 -1.22 22.40
N VAL A 117 -13.64 -0.15 22.96
CA VAL A 117 -14.00 -0.08 24.38
C VAL A 117 -15.52 -0.36 24.41
N PRO A 118 -16.03 -1.22 25.31
CA PRO A 118 -17.47 -1.52 25.36
C PRO A 118 -18.33 -0.25 25.54
#